data_AF-A0AAU2WS71-F1
#
_entry.id   AF-A0AAU2WS71-F1
#
_cell.length_a   1.000
_cell.length_b   1.000
_cell.length_c   1.000
_cell.angle_alpha   90.00
_cell.angle_beta   90.00
_cell.angle_gamma   90.00
#
_symmetry.space_group_name_H-M   'P 1'
#
loop_
_entity.id
_entity.type
_entity.pdbx_description
1 polymer ?
#
loop_
_entity_poly.entity_id
_entity_poly.type
_entity_poly.pdbx_seq_one_letter_code
_entity_poly.pdbx_strand_id
1 'polypeptide(L)'
;MNGWTPPHHAPASLDGIRGRLDLLRQVEAEHGFGVVLDAPDDPASVIPELPGAVGEGLAGAFSLIERLEGTYFRFQRPNEAAGPDAWAGRRRLPECPMGNPLTVGVELLSTAKSPEMWEYGERLVMDVDDGVVYFLDSDDYVWLCRTPDDDTVEFPDLAPDLVTFFHDIVLGPGYPLLVDTVLGPKARTAVNRKRAYKDTWMRLLIAAGLLSAADAAAVPGETPG
;
A
#
# COMPACT_ATOMS: atom_id res chain seq x y z
N MET A 1 19.69 0.65 -10.73
CA MET A 1 19.11 0.54 -9.38
C MET A 1 19.58 1.72 -8.55
N ASN A 2 18.75 2.75 -8.42
CA ASN A 2 19.01 3.85 -7.48
C ASN A 2 18.34 3.44 -6.17
N GLY A 3 19.14 2.99 -5.20
CA GLY A 3 18.67 2.71 -3.85
C GLY A 3 18.15 3.99 -3.22
N TRP A 4 16.82 4.12 -3.16
CA TRP A 4 16.17 5.10 -2.32
C TRP A 4 16.41 4.67 -0.87
N THR A 5 17.20 5.46 -0.13
CA THR A 5 17.37 5.28 1.31
C THR A 5 16.44 6.28 2.00
N PRO A 6 15.42 5.83 2.74
CA PRO A 6 14.55 6.76 3.46
C PRO A 6 15.34 7.59 4.49
N PRO A 7 14.94 8.85 4.74
CA PRO A 7 15.55 9.68 5.78
C PRO A 7 15.39 9.03 7.17
N HIS A 8 16.32 9.33 8.09
CA HIS A 8 16.34 8.82 9.48
C HIS A 8 15.08 9.22 10.28
N HIS A 9 13.99 8.49 10.06
CA HIS A 9 12.89 8.37 10.99
C HIS A 9 13.19 7.24 11.97
N ALA A 10 12.50 7.23 13.12
CA ALA A 10 12.50 6.05 13.99
C ALA A 10 12.16 4.80 13.14
N PRO A 11 12.79 3.64 13.41
CA PRO A 11 12.56 2.45 12.63
C PRO A 11 11.07 2.14 12.54
N ALA A 12 10.63 1.65 11.38
CA ALA A 12 9.25 1.25 11.15
C ALA A 12 8.78 0.30 12.26
N SER A 13 7.64 0.62 12.85
CA SER A 13 7.10 -0.12 13.99
C SER A 13 5.58 0.00 14.06
N LEU A 14 4.95 -1.00 14.68
CA LEU A 14 3.50 -1.01 14.91
C LEU A 14 3.03 0.18 15.76
N ASP A 15 3.82 0.58 16.76
CA ASP A 15 3.52 1.78 17.57
C ASP A 15 3.62 3.07 16.73
N GLY A 16 4.59 3.13 15.81
CA GLY A 16 4.70 4.22 14.84
C GLY A 16 3.48 4.28 13.91
N ILE A 17 3.02 3.13 13.41
CA ILE A 17 1.79 3.03 12.59
C ILE A 17 0.59 3.52 13.40
N ARG A 18 0.42 3.05 14.63
CA ARG A 18 -0.70 3.45 15.51
C ARG A 18 -0.71 4.96 15.73
N GLY A 19 0.43 5.56 16.10
CA GLY A 19 0.54 7.00 16.33
C GLY A 19 0.22 7.84 15.09
N ARG A 20 0.64 7.38 13.90
CA ARG A 20 0.31 8.05 12.64
C ARG A 20 -1.17 7.93 12.30
N LEU A 21 -1.78 6.76 12.50
CA LEU A 21 -3.22 6.57 12.27
C LEU A 21 -4.05 7.46 13.20
N ASP A 22 -3.68 7.58 14.47
CA ASP A 22 -4.38 8.45 15.42
C ASP A 22 -4.30 9.93 15.02
N LEU A 23 -3.11 10.39 14.60
CA LEU A 23 -2.93 11.73 14.06
C LEU A 23 -3.78 11.95 12.79
N LEU A 24 -3.74 11.01 11.86
CA LEU A 24 -4.48 11.11 10.59
C LEU A 24 -5.99 11.14 10.83
N ARG A 25 -6.53 10.37 11.78
CA ARG A 25 -7.95 10.42 12.16
C ARG A 25 -8.34 11.79 12.70
N GLN A 26 -7.49 12.40 13.54
CA GLN A 26 -7.73 13.75 14.05
C GLN A 26 -7.75 14.79 12.92
N VAL A 27 -6.76 14.75 12.03
CA VAL A 27 -6.64 15.69 10.90
C VAL A 27 -7.80 15.50 9.90
N GLU A 28 -8.19 14.25 9.64
CA GLU A 28 -9.34 13.97 8.79
C GLU A 28 -10.65 14.47 9.41
N ALA A 29 -10.84 14.34 10.73
CA ALA A 29 -12.00 14.89 11.41
C ALA A 29 -12.06 16.44 11.35
N GLU A 30 -10.90 17.10 11.34
CA GLU A 30 -10.80 18.56 11.23
C GLU A 30 -11.05 19.07 9.80
N HIS A 31 -10.45 18.40 8.80
CA HIS A 31 -10.43 18.91 7.43
C HIS A 31 -11.46 18.25 6.49
N GLY A 32 -11.90 17.03 6.79
CA GLY A 32 -12.86 16.26 6.01
C GLY A 32 -12.41 16.05 4.56
N PHE A 33 -11.21 15.51 4.34
CA PHE A 33 -10.72 15.26 2.99
C PHE A 33 -11.48 14.12 2.29
N GLY A 34 -12.23 13.32 3.03
CA GLY A 34 -13.00 12.16 2.56
C GLY A 34 -12.19 10.88 2.55
N VAL A 35 -11.23 10.74 3.46
CA VAL A 35 -10.37 9.56 3.59
C VAL A 35 -10.98 8.57 4.59
N VAL A 36 -10.96 7.27 4.27
CA VAL A 36 -11.39 6.20 5.18
C VAL A 36 -10.20 5.71 6.00
N LEU A 37 -10.39 5.59 7.32
CA LEU A 37 -9.36 5.22 8.31
C LEU A 37 -9.93 4.22 9.33
N ASP A 38 -10.47 3.12 8.83
CA ASP A 38 -11.18 2.13 9.64
C ASP A 38 -10.19 1.26 10.42
N ALA A 39 -10.43 1.15 11.73
CA ALA A 39 -9.78 0.17 12.58
C ALA A 39 -10.62 -1.14 12.60
N PRO A 40 -9.99 -2.29 12.85
CA PRO A 40 -10.73 -3.55 13.03
C PRO A 40 -11.68 -3.47 14.23
N ASP A 41 -12.91 -3.97 14.08
CA ASP A 41 -13.87 -4.13 15.18
C ASP A 41 -13.36 -5.10 16.25
N ASP A 42 -12.58 -6.11 15.82
CA ASP A 42 -11.89 -7.06 16.69
C ASP A 42 -10.41 -7.18 16.31
N PRO A 43 -9.53 -6.39 16.95
CA PRO A 43 -8.08 -6.46 16.75
C PRO A 43 -7.48 -7.82 17.14
N ALA A 44 -8.19 -8.63 17.93
CA ALA A 44 -7.78 -9.96 18.36
C ALA A 44 -8.32 -11.06 17.44
N SER A 45 -9.10 -10.71 16.39
CA SER A 45 -9.48 -11.67 15.35
C SER A 45 -8.22 -12.25 14.73
N VAL A 46 -7.98 -13.53 15.01
CA VAL A 46 -6.68 -14.18 14.87
C VAL A 46 -6.26 -14.16 13.41
N ILE A 47 -5.30 -13.31 13.08
CA ILE A 47 -4.57 -13.42 11.82
C ILE A 47 -3.78 -14.74 11.91
N PRO A 48 -3.80 -15.59 10.87
CA PRO A 48 -3.20 -16.92 10.90
C PRO A 48 -1.79 -16.88 11.47
N GLU A 49 -1.40 -17.89 12.27
CA GLU A 49 0.00 -18.12 12.64
C GLU A 49 0.79 -18.48 11.37
N LEU A 50 1.18 -17.45 10.64
CA LEU A 50 2.22 -17.51 9.64
C LEU A 50 3.57 -17.60 10.39
N PRO A 51 4.45 -18.54 10.04
CA PRO A 51 5.72 -18.69 10.73
C PRO A 51 6.62 -17.47 10.53
N GLY A 52 7.27 -17.02 11.60
CA GLY A 52 8.33 -16.01 11.55
C GLY A 52 7.83 -14.56 11.36
N ALA A 53 8.75 -13.70 10.92
CA ALA A 53 8.54 -12.25 10.86
C ALA A 53 7.40 -11.84 9.89
N VAL A 54 7.15 -12.61 8.83
CA VAL A 54 6.07 -12.35 7.86
C VAL A 54 4.70 -12.40 8.55
N GLY A 55 4.49 -13.39 9.40
CA GLY A 55 3.25 -13.53 10.15
C GLY A 55 3.06 -12.45 11.20
N GLU A 56 4.12 -12.12 11.93
CA GLU A 56 4.09 -11.03 12.92
C GLU A 56 3.79 -9.67 12.26
N GLY A 57 4.38 -9.41 11.09
CA GLY A 57 4.13 -8.20 10.31
C GLY A 57 2.69 -8.12 9.78
N LEU A 58 2.19 -9.21 9.19
CA LEU A 58 0.81 -9.31 8.69
C LEU A 58 -0.20 -9.13 9.83
N ALA A 59 -0.01 -9.86 10.94
CA ALA A 59 -0.86 -9.79 12.12
C ALA A 59 -0.82 -8.40 12.75
N GLY A 60 0.37 -7.86 12.93
CA GLY A 60 0.60 -6.55 13.52
C GLY A 60 -0.08 -5.43 12.74
N ALA A 61 0.17 -5.34 11.43
CA ALA A 61 -0.37 -4.25 10.61
C ALA A 61 -1.90 -4.30 10.54
N PHE A 62 -2.48 -5.47 10.25
CA PHE A 62 -3.94 -5.59 10.09
C PHE A 62 -4.70 -5.71 11.41
N SER A 63 -4.03 -5.83 12.57
CA SER A 63 -4.66 -5.55 13.88
C SER A 63 -4.94 -4.04 14.10
N LEU A 64 -4.26 -3.17 13.35
CA LEU A 64 -4.41 -1.71 13.43
C LEU A 64 -5.27 -1.13 12.30
N ILE A 65 -5.37 -1.86 11.19
CA ILE A 65 -5.94 -1.41 9.93
C ILE A 65 -6.98 -2.42 9.47
N GLU A 66 -8.24 -2.01 9.40
CA GLU A 66 -9.23 -2.77 8.63
C GLU A 66 -9.24 -2.28 7.18
N ARG A 67 -9.29 -0.95 7.02
CA ARG A 67 -9.32 -0.29 5.71
C ARG A 67 -8.72 1.11 5.78
N LEU A 68 -7.81 1.39 4.85
CA LEU A 68 -7.35 2.73 4.51
C LEU A 68 -7.74 3.02 3.08
N GLU A 69 -8.41 4.14 2.82
CA GLU A 69 -8.83 4.48 1.46
C GLU A 69 -8.78 5.98 1.18
N GLY A 70 -8.10 6.32 0.09
CA GLY A 70 -8.10 7.65 -0.50
C GLY A 70 -8.65 7.64 -1.92
N THR A 71 -8.31 8.67 -2.71
CA THR A 71 -8.72 8.76 -4.12
C THR A 71 -8.15 7.63 -4.98
N TYR A 72 -6.91 7.21 -4.70
CA TYR A 72 -6.13 6.37 -5.61
C TYR A 72 -5.95 4.93 -5.15
N PHE A 73 -5.97 4.67 -3.84
CA PHE A 73 -5.70 3.34 -3.31
C PHE A 73 -6.68 2.99 -2.21
N ARG A 74 -6.96 1.69 -2.14
CA ARG A 74 -7.54 1.04 -0.98
C ARG A 74 -6.55 0.01 -0.46
N PHE A 75 -6.24 0.09 0.82
CA PHE A 75 -5.54 -0.95 1.57
C PHE A 75 -6.54 -1.57 2.52
N GLN A 76 -6.63 -2.90 2.52
CA GLN A 76 -7.57 -3.60 3.38
C GLN A 76 -6.99 -4.95 3.76
N ARG A 77 -7.41 -5.48 4.91
CA ARG A 77 -7.05 -6.83 5.31
C ARG A 77 -7.47 -7.82 4.21
N PRO A 78 -6.56 -8.67 3.71
CA PRO A 78 -6.91 -9.73 2.77
C PRO A 78 -7.93 -10.69 3.40
N ASN A 79 -8.92 -11.15 2.63
CA ASN A 79 -9.90 -12.12 3.11
C ASN A 79 -9.21 -13.41 3.59
N GLU A 80 -8.12 -13.79 2.92
CA GLU A 80 -7.26 -14.93 3.26
C GLU A 80 -6.62 -14.78 4.65
N ALA A 81 -6.47 -13.56 5.16
CA ALA A 81 -5.89 -13.25 6.45
C ALA A 81 -6.93 -13.01 7.55
N ALA A 82 -8.23 -13.20 7.27
CA ALA A 82 -9.32 -12.95 8.22
C ALA A 82 -9.42 -14.00 9.36
N GLY A 83 -8.65 -15.09 9.29
CA GLY A 83 -8.70 -16.18 10.26
C GLY A 83 -7.88 -17.40 9.83
N PRO A 84 -7.56 -18.32 10.76
CA PRO A 84 -6.90 -19.58 10.43
C PRO A 84 -7.66 -20.40 9.37
N ASP A 85 -9.00 -20.42 9.45
CA ASP A 85 -9.84 -21.14 8.49
C ASP A 85 -9.79 -20.51 7.09
N ALA A 86 -9.81 -19.18 7.01
CA ALA A 86 -9.68 -18.46 5.74
C ALA A 86 -8.32 -18.71 5.08
N TRP A 87 -7.27 -18.79 5.90
CA TRP A 87 -5.92 -19.09 5.42
C TRP A 87 -5.74 -20.52 4.97
N ALA A 88 -6.27 -21.47 5.73
CA ALA A 88 -6.28 -22.88 5.36
C ALA A 88 -7.07 -23.10 4.07
N GLY A 89 -8.18 -22.35 3.90
CA GLY A 89 -9.03 -22.38 2.71
C GLY A 89 -8.54 -21.51 1.55
N ARG A 90 -7.42 -20.78 1.69
CA ARG A 90 -6.94 -19.86 0.65
C ARG A 90 -6.66 -20.63 -0.64
N ARG A 91 -7.10 -20.08 -1.77
CA ARG A 91 -6.82 -20.66 -3.08
C ARG A 91 -5.32 -20.57 -3.34
N ARG A 92 -4.70 -21.73 -3.63
CA ARG A 92 -3.33 -21.81 -4.11
C ARG A 92 -3.36 -22.40 -5.50
N LEU A 93 -2.81 -21.67 -6.46
CA LEU A 93 -2.56 -22.11 -7.83
C LEU A 93 -1.12 -22.64 -7.87
N PRO A 94 -0.92 -23.97 -7.99
CA PRO A 94 0.42 -24.56 -8.04
C PRO A 94 1.31 -23.96 -9.13
N GLU A 95 0.70 -23.52 -10.22
CA GLU A 95 1.34 -22.92 -11.39
C GLU A 95 1.41 -21.38 -11.37
N CYS A 96 1.05 -20.73 -10.25
CA CYS A 96 1.20 -19.28 -10.15
C CYS A 96 2.68 -18.91 -10.20
N PRO A 97 3.13 -18.14 -11.19
CA PRO A 97 4.54 -17.79 -11.33
C PRO A 97 5.05 -16.91 -10.17
N MET A 98 4.14 -16.27 -9.43
CA MET A 98 4.43 -15.37 -8.31
C MET A 98 4.22 -15.99 -6.92
N GLY A 99 4.08 -17.31 -6.82
CA GLY A 99 4.04 -17.96 -5.49
C GLY A 99 2.76 -17.75 -4.67
N ASN A 100 1.66 -17.28 -5.30
CA ASN A 100 0.38 -16.97 -4.63
C ASN A 100 0.50 -15.88 -3.54
N PRO A 101 0.87 -14.65 -3.92
CA PRO A 101 1.05 -13.54 -2.99
C PRO A 101 -0.31 -13.04 -2.48
N LEU A 102 -0.31 -12.31 -1.36
CA LEU A 102 -1.51 -11.70 -0.79
C LEU A 102 -1.72 -10.29 -1.31
N THR A 103 -2.91 -9.96 -1.80
CA THR A 103 -3.24 -8.57 -2.16
C THR A 103 -3.48 -7.75 -0.89
N VAL A 104 -2.59 -6.81 -0.61
CA VAL A 104 -2.63 -5.91 0.56
C VAL A 104 -3.11 -4.50 0.21
N GLY A 105 -3.15 -4.18 -1.08
CA GLY A 105 -3.75 -2.96 -1.59
C GLY A 105 -4.15 -3.07 -3.05
N VAL A 106 -5.02 -2.16 -3.49
CA VAL A 106 -5.51 -2.09 -4.85
C VAL A 106 -5.61 -0.64 -5.29
N GLU A 107 -5.26 -0.40 -6.55
CA GLU A 107 -5.53 0.85 -7.23
C GLU A 107 -7.05 1.04 -7.40
N LEU A 108 -7.56 2.19 -6.99
CA LEU A 108 -8.91 2.60 -7.29
C LEU A 108 -8.91 3.34 -8.62
N LEU A 109 -9.28 2.62 -9.69
CA LEU A 109 -9.44 3.20 -11.02
C LEU A 109 -10.32 4.45 -10.96
N SER A 110 -9.74 5.62 -11.22
CA SER A 110 -10.48 6.90 -11.28
C SER A 110 -11.57 6.93 -12.37
N THR A 111 -11.56 5.95 -13.29
CA THR A 111 -12.50 5.79 -14.40
C THR A 111 -13.62 4.77 -14.12
N ALA A 112 -13.55 4.02 -13.01
CA ALA A 112 -14.58 3.07 -12.65
C ALA A 112 -15.87 3.81 -12.25
N LYS A 113 -16.85 3.83 -13.16
CA LYS A 113 -18.16 4.46 -12.98
C LYS A 113 -19.06 3.72 -11.96
N SER A 114 -18.61 2.60 -11.41
CA SER A 114 -19.36 1.76 -10.47
C SER A 114 -18.41 1.14 -9.43
N PRO A 115 -18.81 1.10 -8.14
CA PRO A 115 -18.06 0.43 -7.07
C PRO A 115 -17.73 -1.04 -7.35
N GLU A 116 -18.55 -1.72 -8.16
CA GLU A 116 -18.35 -3.12 -8.55
C GLU A 116 -17.17 -3.33 -9.52
N MET A 117 -16.68 -2.27 -10.16
CA MET A 117 -15.51 -2.31 -11.04
C MET A 117 -14.20 -1.95 -10.33
N TRP A 118 -14.23 -1.62 -9.03
CA TRP A 118 -13.04 -1.33 -8.23
C TRP A 118 -12.21 -2.57 -7.88
N GLU A 119 -12.72 -3.77 -8.16
CA GLU A 119 -11.99 -5.03 -7.93
C GLU A 119 -10.93 -5.35 -9.01
N TYR A 120 -10.78 -4.49 -10.02
CA TYR A 120 -9.95 -4.73 -11.22
C TYR A 120 -8.78 -3.76 -11.39
N GLY A 121 -8.49 -2.90 -10.41
CA GLY A 121 -7.30 -2.05 -10.48
C GLY A 121 -6.00 -2.83 -10.28
N GLU A 122 -4.88 -2.17 -10.55
CA GLU A 122 -3.56 -2.76 -10.32
C GLU A 122 -3.34 -3.13 -8.84
N ARG A 123 -2.55 -4.18 -8.60
CA ARG A 123 -2.46 -4.79 -7.26
C ARG A 123 -1.14 -4.49 -6.58
N LEU A 124 -1.25 -4.26 -5.28
CA LEU A 124 -0.13 -4.18 -4.35
C LEU A 124 -0.17 -5.47 -3.55
N VAL A 125 0.87 -6.27 -3.67
CA VAL A 125 0.87 -7.63 -3.13
C VAL A 125 2.06 -7.84 -2.21
N MET A 126 1.89 -8.75 -1.25
CA MET A 126 2.92 -9.20 -0.32
C MET A 126 3.25 -10.65 -0.62
N ASP A 127 4.52 -10.95 -0.82
CA ASP A 127 5.01 -12.32 -0.87
C ASP A 127 4.81 -12.99 0.51
N VAL A 128 4.33 -14.22 0.50
CA VAL A 128 4.01 -14.95 1.73
C VAL A 128 5.23 -15.68 2.32
N ASP A 129 6.28 -15.86 1.54
CA ASP A 129 7.48 -16.60 1.91
C ASP A 129 8.54 -15.67 2.53
N ASP A 130 8.72 -14.47 1.98
CA ASP A 130 9.70 -13.49 2.48
C ASP A 130 9.11 -12.18 3.03
N GLY A 131 7.82 -11.90 2.77
CA GLY A 131 7.12 -10.72 3.27
C GLY A 131 7.32 -9.45 2.44
N VAL A 132 8.09 -9.50 1.36
CA VAL A 132 8.33 -8.34 0.49
C VAL A 132 7.01 -7.86 -0.11
N VAL A 133 6.81 -6.54 -0.08
CA VAL A 133 5.65 -5.89 -0.70
C VAL A 133 6.10 -5.28 -2.01
N TYR A 134 5.41 -5.63 -3.10
CA TYR A 134 5.73 -5.18 -4.46
C TYR A 134 4.49 -4.79 -5.26
N PHE A 135 4.72 -4.05 -6.33
CA PHE A 135 3.70 -3.69 -7.30
C PHE A 135 3.56 -4.80 -8.35
N LEU A 136 2.36 -5.39 -8.46
CA LEU A 136 2.05 -6.41 -9.45
C LEU A 136 1.32 -5.76 -10.63
N ASP A 137 2.09 -5.37 -11.66
CA ASP A 137 1.55 -4.88 -12.93
C ASP A 137 0.82 -6.02 -13.66
N SER A 138 -0.43 -5.76 -14.05
CA SER A 138 -1.31 -6.76 -14.64
C SER A 138 -0.87 -7.22 -16.03
N ASP A 139 -0.28 -6.34 -16.84
CA ASP A 139 0.22 -6.69 -18.17
C ASP A 139 1.47 -7.58 -18.06
N ASP A 140 2.40 -7.23 -17.16
CA ASP A 140 3.59 -8.01 -16.88
C ASP A 140 3.24 -9.39 -16.27
N TYR A 141 2.26 -9.45 -15.36
CA TYR A 141 1.79 -10.71 -14.80
C TYR A 141 1.12 -11.60 -15.85
N VAL A 142 0.32 -11.02 -16.76
CA VAL A 142 -0.30 -11.76 -17.88
C VAL A 142 0.77 -12.26 -18.85
N TRP A 143 1.82 -11.48 -19.10
CA TRP A 143 2.98 -11.93 -19.87
C TRP A 143 3.64 -13.13 -19.21
N LEU A 144 4.01 -13.01 -17.94
CA LEU A 144 4.66 -14.08 -17.19
C LEU A 144 3.83 -15.38 -17.15
N CYS A 145 2.50 -15.27 -17.04
CA CYS A 145 1.61 -16.44 -17.15
C CYS A 145 1.66 -17.14 -18.52
N ARG A 146 1.97 -16.41 -19.60
CA ARG A 146 2.09 -16.94 -20.97
C ARG A 146 3.51 -17.42 -21.29
N THR A 147 4.51 -16.86 -20.63
CA THR A 147 5.93 -17.15 -20.80
C THR A 147 6.61 -17.31 -19.43
N PRO A 148 6.35 -18.42 -18.72
CA PRO A 148 6.80 -18.61 -17.33
C PRO A 148 8.31 -18.78 -17.19
N ASP A 149 9.03 -19.07 -18.28
CA ASP A 149 10.49 -19.18 -18.30
C ASP A 149 11.19 -17.85 -18.64
N ASP A 150 10.44 -16.76 -18.78
CA ASP A 150 10.98 -15.42 -19.06
C ASP A 150 11.41 -14.74 -17.74
N ASP A 151 12.72 -14.73 -17.50
CA ASP A 151 13.34 -14.13 -16.32
C ASP A 151 13.56 -12.62 -16.42
N THR A 152 13.05 -11.98 -17.50
CA THR A 152 13.22 -10.54 -17.73
C THR A 152 12.12 -9.67 -17.12
N VAL A 153 11.03 -10.28 -16.65
CA VAL A 153 9.95 -9.56 -15.95
C VAL A 153 10.34 -9.34 -14.50
N GLU A 154 10.50 -8.08 -14.11
CA GLU A 154 10.78 -7.68 -12.72
C GLU A 154 9.63 -6.82 -12.19
N PHE A 155 9.14 -7.17 -11.00
CA PHE A 155 8.14 -6.37 -10.30
C PHE A 155 8.83 -5.40 -9.33
N PRO A 156 8.44 -4.11 -9.28
CA PRO A 156 9.08 -3.17 -8.37
C PRO A 156 8.80 -3.48 -6.89
N ASP A 157 9.86 -3.76 -6.14
CA ASP A 157 9.81 -3.81 -4.67
C ASP A 157 9.46 -2.43 -4.09
N LEU A 158 8.48 -2.42 -3.20
CA LEU A 158 8.01 -1.21 -2.51
C LEU A 158 8.52 -1.16 -1.06
N ALA A 159 8.59 -2.31 -0.40
CA ALA A 159 9.08 -2.43 0.96
C ALA A 159 9.53 -3.87 1.27
N PRO A 160 10.50 -4.06 2.18
CA PRO A 160 10.98 -5.39 2.58
C PRO A 160 9.98 -6.17 3.43
N ASP A 161 9.00 -5.49 4.05
CA ASP A 161 7.98 -6.10 4.88
C ASP A 161 6.75 -5.18 4.98
N LEU A 162 5.65 -5.73 5.48
CA LEU A 162 4.37 -5.00 5.57
C LEU A 162 4.37 -3.86 6.59
N VAL A 163 5.15 -3.95 7.67
CA VAL A 163 5.26 -2.88 8.68
C VAL A 163 5.99 -1.69 8.07
N THR A 164 7.10 -1.94 7.39
CA THR A 164 7.84 -0.92 6.63
C THR A 164 6.98 -0.33 5.53
N PHE A 165 6.21 -1.15 4.81
CA PHE A 165 5.28 -0.67 3.80
C PHE A 165 4.26 0.33 4.36
N PHE A 166 3.51 -0.05 5.40
CA PHE A 166 2.50 0.85 5.96
C PHE A 166 3.12 2.07 6.63
N HIS A 167 4.21 1.89 7.38
CA HIS A 167 4.83 2.98 8.13
C HIS A 167 5.51 3.99 7.20
N ASP A 168 6.42 3.57 6.33
CA ASP A 168 7.28 4.49 5.58
C ASP A 168 6.68 4.87 4.22
N ILE A 169 5.95 3.95 3.59
CA ILE A 169 5.35 4.18 2.28
C ILE A 169 3.94 4.75 2.42
N VAL A 170 2.98 4.00 2.97
CA VAL A 170 1.57 4.42 2.97
C VAL A 170 1.30 5.61 3.89
N LEU A 171 1.84 5.58 5.12
CA LEU A 171 1.61 6.60 6.15
C LEU A 171 2.76 7.62 6.24
N GLY A 172 3.63 7.66 5.22
CA GLY A 172 4.93 8.32 5.33
C GLY A 172 5.42 8.98 4.06
N PRO A 173 6.70 9.41 4.06
CA PRO A 173 7.29 10.17 2.97
C PRO A 173 7.46 9.34 1.67
N GLY A 174 7.31 8.02 1.72
CA GLY A 174 7.36 7.16 0.53
C GLY A 174 6.08 7.18 -0.31
N TYR A 175 4.97 7.74 0.19
CA TYR A 175 3.68 7.71 -0.52
C TYR A 175 3.72 8.30 -1.94
N PRO A 176 4.42 9.42 -2.23
CA PRO A 176 4.54 9.93 -3.59
C PRO A 176 5.23 8.96 -4.56
N LEU A 177 6.20 8.18 -4.08
CA LEU A 177 6.86 7.15 -4.89
C LEU A 177 5.88 6.01 -5.21
N LEU A 178 5.05 5.60 -4.26
CA LEU A 178 3.99 4.62 -4.51
C LEU A 178 3.02 5.09 -5.61
N VAL A 179 2.57 6.35 -5.55
CA VAL A 179 1.71 6.93 -6.59
C VAL A 179 2.43 6.93 -7.94
N ASP A 180 3.70 7.30 -7.99
CA ASP A 180 4.48 7.30 -9.23
C ASP A 180 4.65 5.90 -9.82
N THR A 181 4.95 4.92 -8.98
CA THR A 181 5.18 3.54 -9.43
C THR A 181 3.91 2.94 -10.02
N VAL A 182 2.75 3.16 -9.39
CA VAL A 182 1.49 2.51 -9.81
C VAL A 182 0.73 3.34 -10.85
N LEU A 183 0.66 4.66 -10.67
CA LEU A 183 -0.20 5.56 -11.48
C LEU A 183 0.58 6.51 -12.38
N GLY A 184 1.89 6.57 -12.22
CA GLY A 184 2.78 7.46 -12.95
C GLY A 184 2.86 8.90 -12.40
N PRO A 185 3.92 9.66 -12.78
CA PRO A 185 4.19 11.02 -12.27
C PRO A 185 3.09 12.06 -12.46
N LYS A 186 2.23 11.84 -13.45
CA LYS A 186 1.09 12.73 -13.73
C LYS A 186 0.01 12.64 -12.67
N ALA A 187 -0.22 11.47 -12.08
CA ALA A 187 -1.20 11.28 -11.03
C ALA A 187 -0.75 11.96 -9.73
N ARG A 188 0.52 11.75 -9.36
CA ARG A 188 1.15 12.36 -8.18
C ARG A 188 1.02 13.88 -8.15
N THR A 189 1.28 14.53 -9.29
CA THR A 189 1.25 15.99 -9.40
C THR A 189 -0.12 16.54 -9.82
N ALA A 190 -1.13 15.68 -9.96
CA ALA A 190 -2.46 16.11 -10.40
C ALA A 190 -3.12 17.00 -9.35
N VAL A 191 -3.55 18.19 -9.77
CA VAL A 191 -4.31 19.12 -8.94
C VAL A 191 -5.73 19.32 -9.46
N ASN A 192 -6.65 19.66 -8.57
CA ASN A 192 -8.01 20.06 -8.88
C ASN A 192 -8.09 21.55 -9.29
N ARG A 193 -9.29 22.04 -9.61
CA ARG A 193 -9.52 23.43 -10.04
C ARG A 193 -9.11 24.48 -8.99
N LYS A 194 -9.05 24.09 -7.70
CA LYS A 194 -8.61 24.93 -6.59
C LYS A 194 -7.10 24.84 -6.32
N ARG A 195 -6.34 24.20 -7.22
CA ARG A 195 -4.88 23.95 -7.10
C ARG A 195 -4.47 23.10 -5.89
N ALA A 196 -5.40 22.36 -5.29
CA ALA A 196 -5.06 21.33 -4.30
C ALA A 196 -4.86 19.99 -5.02
N TYR A 197 -4.00 19.10 -4.49
CA TYR A 197 -3.84 17.74 -5.01
C TYR A 197 -5.20 17.05 -5.20
N LYS A 198 -5.35 16.26 -6.26
CA LYS A 198 -6.55 15.43 -6.47
C LYS A 198 -6.60 14.25 -5.52
N ASP A 199 -5.43 13.76 -5.13
CA ASP A 199 -5.29 12.69 -4.16
C ASP A 199 -5.63 13.19 -2.75
N THR A 200 -6.69 12.64 -2.17
CA THR A 200 -7.12 12.96 -0.80
C THR A 200 -6.15 12.45 0.25
N TRP A 201 -5.48 11.33 -0.01
CA TRP A 201 -4.49 10.76 0.90
C TRP A 201 -3.25 11.65 0.97
N MET A 202 -2.74 12.10 -0.19
CA MET A 202 -1.64 13.07 -0.28
C MET A 202 -1.94 14.35 0.52
N ARG A 203 -3.17 14.88 0.39
CA ARG A 203 -3.60 16.08 1.15
C ARG A 203 -3.61 15.83 2.65
N LEU A 204 -4.08 14.66 3.07
CA LEU A 204 -4.13 14.27 4.48
C LEU A 204 -2.73 14.14 5.07
N LEU A 205 -1.79 13.47 4.38
CA LEU A 205 -0.40 13.34 4.82
C LEU A 205 0.30 14.70 4.94
N ILE A 206 0.05 15.61 3.99
CA ILE A 206 0.61 16.98 4.05
C ILE A 206 0.02 17.77 5.22
N ALA A 207 -1.30 17.71 5.42
CA ALA A 207 -1.96 18.41 6.52
C ALA A 207 -1.51 17.88 7.89
N ALA A 208 -1.26 16.57 8.00
CA ALA A 208 -0.74 15.93 9.21
C ALA A 208 0.76 16.19 9.44
N GLY A 209 1.47 16.83 8.49
CA GLY A 209 2.91 17.04 8.57
C GLY A 209 3.74 15.75 8.45
N LEU A 210 3.14 14.65 7.99
CA LEU A 210 3.83 13.38 7.72
C LEU A 210 4.51 13.37 6.34
N LEU A 211 4.16 14.33 5.48
CA LEU A 211 4.75 14.57 4.18
C LEU A 211 4.89 16.08 3.94
N SER A 212 6.01 16.54 3.43
CA SER A 212 6.12 17.95 3.01
C SER A 212 5.56 18.16 1.61
N ALA A 213 5.02 19.35 1.33
CA ALA A 213 4.57 19.68 -0.02
C ALA A 213 5.71 19.67 -1.06
N ALA A 214 6.96 19.89 -0.62
CA ALA A 214 8.13 19.78 -1.49
C ALA A 214 8.39 18.32 -1.87
N ASP A 215 8.37 17.41 -0.90
CA ASP A 215 8.57 15.96 -1.14
C ASP A 215 7.45 15.38 -2.01
N ALA A 216 6.21 15.85 -1.81
CA ALA A 216 5.07 15.47 -2.65
C ALA A 216 5.21 15.89 -4.12
N ALA A 217 6.01 16.92 -4.42
CA ALA A 217 6.22 17.45 -5.76
C ALA A 217 7.55 17.00 -6.40
N ALA A 218 8.53 16.61 -5.59
CA ALA A 218 9.89 16.28 -6.04
C ALA A 218 9.90 15.10 -7.01
N VAL A 219 10.52 15.24 -8.19
CA VAL A 219 10.70 14.11 -9.13
C VAL A 219 11.84 13.22 -8.61
N PRO A 220 11.68 11.88 -8.55
CA PRO A 220 12.76 11.01 -8.11
C PRO A 220 13.98 11.19 -9.04
N GLY A 221 15.10 11.66 -8.49
CA GLY A 221 16.34 11.90 -9.24
C GLY A 221 16.71 13.37 -9.50
N GLU A 222 15.85 14.33 -9.13
CA GLU A 222 16.22 15.76 -9.10
C GLU A 222 16.58 16.17 -7.67
N THR A 223 17.87 16.15 -7.33
CA THR A 223 18.36 16.81 -6.11
C THR A 223 18.18 18.33 -6.27
N PRO A 224 17.63 19.06 -5.29
CA PRO A 224 17.68 20.51 -5.32
C PRO A 224 19.14 20.95 -5.20
N GLY A 225 19.62 21.68 -6.23
CA GLY A 225 20.90 22.39 -6.19
C GLY A 225 20.83 23.69 -5.44
#